data_AF-A0A9N8E8M5-F1
#
_entry.id   AF-A0A9N8E8M5-F1
#
_cell.length_a   1.000
_cell.length_b   1.000
_cell.length_c   1.000
_cell.angle_alpha   90.00
_cell.angle_beta   90.00
_cell.angle_gamma   90.00
#
_symmetry.space_group_name_H-M   'P 1'
#
loop_
_entity.id
_entity.type
_entity.pdbx_description
1 polymer ?
#
loop_
_entity_poly.entity_id
_entity_poly.type
_entity_poly.pdbx_seq_one_letter_code
_entity_poly.pdbx_strand_id
1 'polypeptide(L)'
;MSGPTETQKGKEPQKGKEIRFIRGTYKGCTGWMNRAIKSSKKTCNVIVAHEGVEKVTRVLSSSVRNKWTEPTSFEHALVQQHADVELAMVALAELLAECGVRRNPEILALINTELTIARKKNDDSGVKTYRSVDWQGRTKRSLHDPNAMEGISSGC
;
A
#
# COMPACT_ATOMS: atom_id res chain seq x y z
N MET A 1 -28.22 15.26 0.57
CA MET A 1 -28.11 15.33 -0.90
C MET A 1 -26.93 16.21 -1.24
N SER A 2 -25.81 15.64 -1.64
CA SER A 2 -24.58 16.40 -1.93
C SER A 2 -24.60 16.86 -3.37
N GLY A 3 -24.78 18.16 -3.59
CA GLY A 3 -24.78 18.78 -4.91
C GLY A 3 -23.41 18.74 -5.61
N PRO A 4 -23.38 18.93 -6.94
CA PRO A 4 -22.14 18.93 -7.70
C PRO A 4 -21.28 20.11 -7.27
N THR A 5 -20.05 19.82 -6.83
CA THR A 5 -19.09 20.86 -6.44
C THR A 5 -18.61 21.59 -7.69
N GLU A 6 -18.96 22.87 -7.73
CA GLU A 6 -18.67 23.88 -8.73
C GLU A 6 -17.20 23.84 -9.22
N THR A 7 -17.05 23.60 -10.52
CA THR A 7 -15.78 23.61 -11.25
C THR A 7 -15.20 25.03 -11.25
N GLN A 8 -14.09 25.27 -10.55
CA GLN A 8 -13.39 26.55 -10.63
C GLN A 8 -12.92 26.80 -12.07
N LYS A 9 -13.56 27.77 -12.74
CA LYS A 9 -13.13 28.35 -14.02
C LYS A 9 -11.73 28.96 -13.88
N GLY A 10 -10.83 28.61 -14.79
CA GLY A 10 -9.82 29.56 -15.26
C GLY A 10 -8.37 29.10 -15.44
N LYS A 11 -8.00 27.84 -15.17
CA LYS A 11 -6.65 27.35 -15.53
C LYS A 11 -6.72 25.96 -16.12
N GLU A 12 -6.06 25.80 -17.27
CA GLU A 12 -5.90 24.51 -17.92
C GLU A 12 -5.20 23.52 -16.97
N PRO A 13 -5.68 22.27 -16.85
CA PRO A 13 -5.09 21.30 -15.94
C PRO A 13 -3.64 21.04 -16.31
N GLN A 14 -2.72 21.19 -15.36
CA GLN A 14 -1.30 20.95 -15.59
C GLN A 14 -0.85 19.71 -14.84
N LYS A 15 -0.53 18.64 -15.57
CA LYS A 15 0.01 17.40 -14.98
C LYS A 15 1.35 17.65 -14.32
N GLY A 16 1.43 17.30 -13.04
CA GLY A 16 2.65 17.35 -12.25
C GLY A 16 3.18 15.96 -11.94
N LYS A 17 3.51 15.75 -10.67
CA LYS A 17 4.07 14.48 -10.18
C LYS A 17 3.03 13.36 -10.28
N GLU A 18 3.46 12.19 -10.74
CA GLU A 18 2.63 10.98 -10.73
C GLU A 18 2.32 10.51 -9.32
N ILE A 19 1.07 10.14 -9.11
CA ILE A 19 0.52 9.69 -7.84
C ILE A 19 -0.34 8.45 -8.04
N ARG A 20 -0.60 7.77 -6.93
CA ARG A 20 -1.58 6.69 -6.83
C ARG A 20 -2.56 6.99 -5.72
N PHE A 21 -3.79 6.53 -5.90
CA PHE A 21 -4.86 6.72 -4.95
C PHE A 21 -4.97 5.50 -4.03
N ILE A 22 -4.81 5.71 -2.74
CA ILE A 22 -4.85 4.63 -1.74
C ILE A 22 -6.22 4.51 -1.07
N ARG A 23 -7.05 5.56 -1.12
CA ARG A 23 -8.36 5.61 -0.43
C ARG A 23 -9.43 6.27 -1.29
N GLY A 24 -10.69 6.05 -0.93
CA GLY A 24 -11.86 6.69 -1.54
C GLY A 24 -12.25 6.10 -2.89
N THR A 25 -13.08 6.82 -3.65
CA THR A 25 -13.67 6.39 -4.93
C THR A 25 -12.62 5.98 -5.96
N TYR A 26 -11.45 6.65 -5.96
CA TYR A 26 -10.40 6.41 -6.93
C TYR A 26 -9.36 5.39 -6.47
N LYS A 27 -9.60 4.65 -5.38
CA LYS A 27 -8.67 3.66 -4.84
C LYS A 27 -8.18 2.70 -5.93
N GLY A 28 -6.86 2.52 -6.02
CA GLY A 28 -6.21 1.68 -7.03
C GLY A 28 -5.95 2.37 -8.37
N CYS A 29 -6.53 3.55 -8.63
CA CYS A 29 -6.23 4.33 -9.82
C CYS A 29 -4.88 5.06 -9.69
N THR A 30 -4.37 5.53 -10.84
CA THR A 30 -3.22 6.43 -10.94
C THR A 30 -3.64 7.81 -11.43
N GLY A 31 -2.77 8.78 -11.25
CA GLY A 31 -3.01 10.12 -11.76
C GLY A 31 -1.82 11.05 -11.55
N TRP A 32 -2.08 12.35 -11.62
CA TRP A 32 -1.09 13.40 -11.46
C TRP A 32 -1.55 14.45 -10.46
N MET A 33 -0.61 15.04 -9.72
CA MET A 33 -0.87 16.28 -9.00
C MET A 33 -1.17 17.40 -10.00
N ASN A 34 -2.28 18.12 -9.82
CA ASN A 34 -2.61 19.26 -10.66
C ASN A 34 -1.82 20.49 -10.20
N ARG A 35 -0.85 20.95 -11.01
CA ARG A 35 -0.01 22.12 -10.69
C ARG A 35 -0.71 23.44 -10.96
N ALA A 36 -1.77 23.44 -11.76
CA ALA A 36 -2.50 24.65 -12.10
C ALA A 36 -3.22 25.26 -10.89
N ILE A 37 -3.57 24.43 -9.91
CA ILE A 37 -4.35 24.81 -8.73
C ILE A 37 -3.56 24.48 -7.46
N LYS A 38 -3.35 25.48 -6.60
CA LYS A 38 -2.63 25.30 -5.35
C LYS A 38 -3.37 24.31 -4.43
N SER A 39 -2.64 23.32 -3.93
CA SER A 39 -3.14 22.39 -2.92
C SER A 39 -3.10 23.02 -1.51
N SER A 40 -3.97 22.56 -0.62
CA SER A 40 -3.93 22.92 0.80
C SER A 40 -3.17 21.85 1.61
N LYS A 41 -3.03 22.05 2.92
CA LYS A 41 -2.44 21.03 3.81
C LYS A 41 -3.29 19.75 3.87
N LYS A 42 -4.62 19.89 3.85
CA LYS A 42 -5.56 18.77 4.03
C LYS A 42 -6.03 18.16 2.72
N THR A 43 -6.00 18.93 1.63
CA THR A 43 -6.54 18.53 0.33
C THR A 43 -5.58 18.88 -0.80
N CYS A 44 -5.55 18.04 -1.82
CA CYS A 44 -4.82 18.29 -3.05
C CYS A 44 -5.73 18.23 -4.28
N ASN A 45 -5.39 19.04 -5.28
CA ASN A 45 -6.02 19.00 -6.59
C ASN A 45 -5.25 18.02 -7.46
N VAL A 46 -5.97 17.11 -8.12
CA VAL A 46 -5.40 15.99 -8.85
C VAL A 46 -6.11 15.80 -10.18
N ILE A 47 -5.41 15.19 -11.12
CA ILE A 47 -5.94 14.73 -12.41
C ILE A 47 -5.92 13.21 -12.31
N VAL A 48 -7.09 12.59 -12.18
CA VAL A 48 -7.21 11.13 -12.08
C VAL A 48 -7.44 10.53 -13.47
N ALA A 49 -6.74 9.44 -13.79
CA ALA A 49 -7.06 8.60 -14.94
C ALA A 49 -8.01 7.49 -14.46
N HIS A 50 -9.27 7.55 -14.87
CA HIS A 50 -10.31 6.61 -14.48
C HIS A 50 -11.19 6.29 -15.68
N GLU A 51 -11.39 5.00 -15.97
CA GLU A 51 -12.24 4.54 -17.08
C GLU A 51 -11.85 5.13 -18.45
N GLY A 52 -10.55 5.32 -18.68
CA GLY A 52 -10.03 5.90 -19.93
C GLY A 52 -10.20 7.41 -20.07
N VAL A 53 -10.75 8.08 -19.05
CA VAL A 53 -10.97 9.53 -19.03
C VAL A 53 -10.13 10.18 -17.94
N GLU A 54 -9.63 11.38 -18.24
CA GLU A 54 -8.94 12.21 -17.26
C GLU A 54 -9.92 13.20 -16.61
N LYS A 55 -9.97 13.17 -15.28
CA LYS A 55 -10.85 14.05 -14.50
C LYS A 55 -10.07 14.87 -13.49
N VAL A 56 -10.30 16.17 -13.49
CA VAL A 56 -9.80 17.05 -12.42
C VAL A 56 -10.71 16.91 -11.21
N THR A 57 -10.12 16.65 -10.05
CA THR A 57 -10.86 16.52 -8.80
C THR A 57 -10.01 16.97 -7.60
N ARG A 58 -10.66 17.08 -6.44
CA ARG A 58 -10.02 17.42 -5.18
C ARG A 58 -10.17 16.27 -4.21
N VAL A 59 -9.06 15.80 -3.65
CA VAL A 59 -9.02 14.68 -2.70
C VAL A 59 -8.30 15.07 -1.43
N LEU A 60 -8.46 14.26 -0.38
CA LEU A 60 -7.66 14.43 0.84
C LEU A 60 -6.19 14.10 0.52
N SER A 61 -5.27 14.88 1.10
CA SER A 61 -3.83 14.64 0.96
C SER A 61 -3.42 13.25 1.47
N SER A 62 -4.14 12.71 2.46
CA SER A 62 -3.95 11.36 2.99
C SER A 62 -4.46 10.25 2.07
N SER A 63 -5.27 10.57 1.05
CA SER A 63 -5.80 9.60 0.09
C SER A 63 -4.86 9.33 -1.08
N VAL A 64 -3.75 10.07 -1.20
CA VAL A 64 -2.79 9.95 -2.30
C VAL A 64 -1.40 9.63 -1.79
N ARG A 65 -0.67 8.84 -2.56
CA ARG A 65 0.76 8.56 -2.36
C ARG A 65 1.48 8.79 -3.67
N ASN A 66 2.80 8.89 -3.61
CA ASN A 66 3.63 8.85 -4.82
C ASN A 66 3.37 7.54 -5.55
N LYS A 67 3.40 7.57 -6.88
CA LYS A 67 3.42 6.34 -7.67
C LYS A 67 4.56 5.45 -7.21
N TRP A 68 4.32 4.15 -7.22
CA TRP A 68 5.35 3.17 -6.90
C TRP A 68 6.50 3.28 -7.91
N THR A 69 7.72 3.21 -7.39
CA THR A 69 8.91 2.91 -8.20
C THR A 69 9.01 1.40 -8.38
N GLU A 70 9.91 0.95 -9.25
CA GLU A 70 10.27 -0.46 -9.33
C GLU A 70 10.56 -1.02 -7.92
N PRO A 71 9.95 -2.15 -7.53
CA PRO A 71 10.18 -2.70 -6.22
C PRO A 71 11.66 -3.06 -6.07
N THR A 72 12.21 -2.86 -4.87
CA THR A 72 13.61 -3.18 -4.56
C THR A 72 13.74 -4.45 -3.72
N SER A 73 12.61 -5.00 -3.26
CA SER A 73 12.53 -6.23 -2.47
C SER A 73 11.21 -6.93 -2.72
N PHE A 74 11.13 -8.18 -2.26
CA PHE A 74 9.90 -8.96 -2.30
C PHE A 74 8.76 -8.28 -1.52
N GLU A 75 9.05 -7.74 -0.34
CA GLU A 75 8.08 -7.06 0.51
C GLU A 75 7.57 -5.77 -0.15
N HIS A 76 8.46 -5.03 -0.83
CA HIS A 76 8.04 -3.90 -1.67
C HIS A 76 7.12 -4.37 -2.80
N ALA A 77 7.48 -5.43 -3.54
CA ALA A 77 6.62 -5.97 -4.61
C ALA A 77 5.27 -6.45 -4.08
N LEU A 78 5.25 -7.11 -2.91
CA LEU A 78 4.04 -7.60 -2.24
C LEU A 78 3.10 -6.44 -1.93
N VAL A 79 3.59 -5.39 -1.26
CA VAL A 79 2.76 -4.23 -0.90
C VAL A 79 2.29 -3.47 -2.14
N GLN A 80 3.10 -3.45 -3.20
CA GLN A 80 2.71 -2.83 -4.48
C GLN A 80 1.58 -3.59 -5.19
N GLN A 81 1.63 -4.92 -5.19
CA GLN A 81 0.65 -5.78 -5.89
C GLN A 81 -0.60 -6.03 -5.05
N HIS A 82 -0.48 -5.99 -3.71
CA HIS A 82 -1.56 -6.27 -2.76
C HIS A 82 -1.93 -5.01 -1.98
N ALA A 83 -2.67 -4.10 -2.62
CA ALA A 83 -3.03 -2.80 -2.06
C ALA A 83 -3.88 -2.87 -0.76
N ASP A 84 -4.58 -3.98 -0.53
CA ASP A 84 -5.27 -4.26 0.74
C ASP A 84 -4.29 -4.40 1.92
N VAL A 85 -3.11 -4.98 1.70
CA VAL A 85 -2.06 -5.11 2.73
C VAL A 85 -1.57 -3.73 3.14
N GLU A 86 -1.26 -2.87 2.17
CA GLU A 86 -0.86 -1.49 2.44
C GLU A 86 -1.92 -0.77 3.27
N LEU A 87 -3.20 -0.94 2.90
CA LEU A 87 -4.30 -0.30 3.60
C LEU A 87 -4.44 -0.77 5.04
N ALA A 88 -4.29 -2.06 5.30
CA ALA A 88 -4.29 -2.61 6.64
C ALA A 88 -3.12 -2.02 7.47
N MET A 89 -1.93 -1.90 6.88
CA MET A 89 -0.78 -1.27 7.54
C MET A 89 -1.04 0.20 7.88
N VAL A 90 -1.62 0.97 6.96
CA VAL A 90 -1.94 2.38 7.22
C VAL A 90 -3.03 2.51 8.28
N ALA A 91 -4.07 1.68 8.24
CA ALA A 91 -5.15 1.69 9.23
C ALA A 91 -4.63 1.36 10.63
N LEU A 92 -3.78 0.33 10.76
CA LEU A 92 -3.14 0.01 12.03
C LEU A 92 -2.27 1.17 12.53
N ALA A 93 -1.47 1.79 11.65
CA ALA A 93 -0.63 2.92 12.02
C ALA A 93 -1.44 4.13 12.51
N GLU A 94 -2.61 4.40 11.92
CA GLU A 94 -3.51 5.46 12.36
C GLU A 94 -4.12 5.16 13.74
N LEU A 95 -4.61 3.95 13.97
CA LEU A 95 -5.13 3.54 15.29
C LEU A 95 -4.06 3.67 16.38
N LEU A 96 -2.83 3.25 16.09
CA LEU A 96 -1.70 3.41 17.01
C LEU A 96 -1.40 4.90 17.28
N ALA A 97 -1.43 5.74 16.24
CA ALA A 97 -1.20 7.18 16.38
C ALA A 97 -2.31 7.87 17.21
N GLU A 98 -3.56 7.44 17.09
CA GLU A 98 -4.68 7.91 17.92
C GLU A 98 -4.47 7.57 19.40
N CYS A 99 -3.82 6.43 19.69
CA CYS A 99 -3.39 6.06 21.05
C CYS A 99 -2.10 6.78 21.51
N GLY A 100 -1.58 7.73 20.73
CA GLY A 100 -0.34 8.45 21.05
C GLY A 100 0.93 7.63 20.89
N VAL A 101 0.83 6.44 20.30
CA VAL A 101 1.97 5.55 20.10
C VAL A 101 2.84 6.09 18.96
N ARG A 102 4.15 6.18 19.23
CA ARG A 102 5.18 6.48 18.24
C ARG A 102 5.88 5.20 17.79
N ARG A 103 7.18 5.28 17.50
CA ARG A 103 8.01 4.09 17.26
C ARG A 103 8.22 3.35 18.58
N ASN A 104 7.59 2.20 18.73
CA ASN A 104 7.70 1.34 19.91
C ASN A 104 8.05 -0.10 19.48
N PRO A 105 9.21 -0.67 19.91
CA PRO A 105 9.63 -2.01 19.54
C PRO A 105 8.69 -3.11 20.07
N GLU A 106 8.01 -2.89 21.21
CA GLU A 106 7.07 -3.86 21.79
C GLU A 106 5.88 -4.12 20.87
N ILE A 107 5.41 -3.09 20.17
CA ILE A 107 4.32 -3.25 19.18
C ILE A 107 4.78 -4.06 17.98
N LEU A 108 6.04 -3.88 17.56
CA LEU A 108 6.60 -4.71 16.49
C LEU A 108 6.71 -6.18 16.93
N ALA A 109 7.06 -6.43 18.19
CA ALA A 109 7.06 -7.78 18.76
C ALA A 109 5.65 -8.39 18.75
N LEU A 110 4.62 -7.63 19.15
CA LEU A 110 3.22 -8.09 19.10
C LEU A 110 2.76 -8.40 17.67
N ILE A 111 3.10 -7.55 16.69
CA ILE A 111 2.79 -7.79 15.28
C ILE A 111 3.47 -9.08 14.78
N ASN A 112 4.72 -9.33 15.18
CA ASN A 112 5.43 -10.56 14.81
C ASN A 112 4.79 -11.82 15.45
N THR A 113 4.31 -11.72 16.68
CA THR A 113 3.56 -12.79 17.35
C THR A 113 2.28 -13.12 16.59
N GLU A 114 1.47 -12.10 16.27
CA GLU A 114 0.22 -12.30 15.51
C GLU A 114 0.47 -12.83 14.10
N LEU A 115 1.55 -12.38 13.44
CA LEU A 115 1.95 -12.91 12.14
C LEU A 115 2.31 -14.41 12.24
N THR A 116 3.00 -14.82 13.29
CA THR A 116 3.34 -16.23 13.53
C THR A 116 2.08 -17.07 13.76
N ILE A 117 1.13 -16.57 14.54
CA ILE A 117 -0.16 -17.22 14.78
C ILE A 117 -0.95 -17.35 13.47
N ALA A 118 -1.03 -16.27 12.68
CA ALA A 118 -1.76 -16.26 11.41
C ALA A 118 -1.16 -17.23 10.39
N ARG A 119 0.18 -17.31 10.32
CA ARG A 119 0.88 -18.30 9.48
C ARG A 119 0.53 -19.72 9.89
N LYS A 120 0.66 -20.05 11.18
CA LYS A 120 0.31 -21.37 11.69
C LYS A 120 -1.13 -21.74 11.35
N LYS A 121 -2.09 -20.84 11.58
CA LYS A 121 -3.50 -21.07 11.21
C LYS A 121 -3.70 -21.36 9.72
N ASN A 122 -3.01 -20.65 8.84
CA ASN A 122 -3.07 -20.90 7.39
C ASN A 122 -2.34 -22.18 6.97
N ASP A 123 -1.31 -22.59 7.72
CA ASP A 123 -0.63 -23.86 7.48
C ASP A 123 -1.50 -25.05 7.92
N ASP A 124 -2.26 -24.88 9.01
CA ASP A 124 -3.14 -25.89 9.62
C ASP A 124 -4.52 -25.99 8.92
N SER A 125 -4.92 -25.03 8.08
CA SER A 125 -6.29 -24.94 7.52
C SER A 125 -6.64 -26.02 6.48
N GLY A 126 -5.74 -26.94 6.15
CA GLY A 126 -5.91 -27.99 5.13
C GLY A 126 -5.93 -27.46 3.68
N VAL A 127 -6.40 -26.23 3.48
CA VAL A 127 -6.29 -25.44 2.25
C VAL A 127 -5.43 -24.22 2.56
N LYS A 128 -4.17 -24.25 2.11
CA LYS A 128 -3.24 -23.14 2.29
C LYS A 128 -3.51 -22.07 1.23
N THR A 129 -3.75 -20.84 1.65
CA THR A 129 -3.95 -19.71 0.72
C THR A 129 -2.72 -18.81 0.73
N TYR A 130 -1.90 -18.91 -0.32
CA TYR A 130 -0.81 -17.96 -0.56
C TYR A 130 -1.14 -17.10 -1.76
N ARG A 131 -0.96 -15.79 -1.61
CA ARG A 131 -1.09 -14.87 -2.73
C ARG A 131 0.18 -14.86 -3.55
N SER A 132 0.04 -14.95 -4.87
CA SER A 132 1.16 -14.78 -5.78
C SER A 132 1.71 -13.36 -5.69
N VAL A 133 3.04 -13.24 -5.71
CA VAL A 133 3.74 -11.97 -5.82
C VAL A 133 4.75 -12.14 -6.95
N ASP A 134 4.55 -11.41 -8.04
CA ASP A 134 5.49 -11.41 -9.15
C ASP A 134 6.72 -10.57 -8.78
N TRP A 135 7.80 -11.22 -8.37
CA TRP A 135 9.05 -10.57 -8.03
C TRP A 135 10.22 -11.31 -8.66
N GLN A 136 10.74 -10.76 -9.74
CA GLN A 136 11.90 -11.28 -10.47
C GLN A 136 13.25 -10.87 -9.83
N GLY A 137 13.30 -10.76 -8.51
CA GLY A 137 14.53 -10.40 -7.81
C GLY A 137 15.66 -11.39 -8.14
N ARG A 138 16.89 -10.90 -8.34
CA ARG A 138 18.12 -11.66 -8.65
C ARG A 138 18.55 -12.71 -7.61
N THR A 139 17.70 -13.08 -6.66
CA THR A 139 17.99 -14.12 -5.67
C THR A 139 16.78 -15.03 -5.54
N LYS A 140 16.97 -16.28 -6.00
CA LYS A 140 16.07 -17.41 -5.81
C LYS A 140 15.83 -17.63 -4.31
N ARG A 141 14.71 -17.13 -3.77
CA ARG A 141 14.09 -17.82 -2.64
C ARG A 141 13.08 -18.77 -3.25
N SER A 142 13.43 -20.05 -3.26
CA SER A 142 12.48 -21.11 -3.55
C SER A 142 11.36 -21.02 -2.51
N LEU A 143 10.15 -20.68 -2.96
CA LEU A 143 8.92 -20.87 -2.20
C LEU A 143 8.55 -22.36 -2.24
N HIS A 144 9.42 -23.23 -1.71
CA HIS A 144 9.16 -24.61 -1.28
C HIS A 144 10.50 -25.28 -1.00
N ASP A 145 10.92 -25.31 0.26
CA ASP A 145 11.63 -26.48 0.77
C ASP A 145 11.29 -26.65 2.27
N PRO A 146 10.33 -27.53 2.60
CA PRO A 146 10.02 -27.85 4.00
C PRO A 146 11.14 -28.65 4.70
N ASN A 147 12.23 -29.05 4.02
CA ASN A 147 13.32 -29.86 4.59
C ASN A 147 14.61 -29.09 4.92
N ALA A 148 14.66 -27.76 4.80
CA ALA A 148 15.89 -27.00 5.07
C ALA A 148 16.27 -26.85 6.57
N MET A 149 15.61 -27.57 7.49
CA MET A 149 15.85 -27.50 8.94
C MET A 149 16.27 -28.84 9.59
N GLU A 150 16.61 -29.87 8.83
CA GLU A 150 17.28 -31.06 9.38
C GLU A 150 18.73 -31.13 8.89
N GLY A 151 19.61 -30.44 9.61
CA GLY A 151 21.01 -30.34 9.23
C GLY A 151 21.93 -29.75 10.28
N ILE A 152 21.66 -29.99 11.56
CA ILE A 152 22.71 -29.91 12.59
C ILE A 152 22.75 -31.29 13.28
N SER A 153 23.28 -32.24 12.53
CA SER A 153 23.77 -33.50 13.05
C SER A 153 25.04 -33.23 13.86
N SER A 154 24.99 -33.63 15.13
CA SER A 154 26.10 -34.12 15.96
C SER A 154 27.44 -34.34 15.23
N GLY A 155 28.52 -33.75 15.74
CA GLY A 155 29.89 -34.08 15.34
C GLY A 155 30.96 -33.32 16.11
N CYS A 156 31.37 -33.91 17.23
CA CYS A 156 32.57 -33.66 18.07
C CYS A 156 32.57 -32.44 19.00
#